data_AF-A0A7X2PJA4-F1
#
_entry.id   AF-A0A7X2PJA4-F1
#
_cell.length_a   1.000
_cell.length_b   1.000
_cell.length_c   1.000
_cell.angle_alpha   90.00
_cell.angle_beta   90.00
_cell.angle_gamma   90.00
#
_symmetry.space_group_name_H-M   'P 1'
#
loop_
_entity.id
_entity.type
_entity.pdbx_description
1 polymer ?
#
loop_
_entity_poly.entity_id
_entity_poly.type
_entity_poly.pdbx_seq_one_letter_code
_entity_poly.pdbx_strand_id
1 'polypeptide(L)'
;MLSRLDPSWIVVDLTSEADLEHSLSPVYPRALLKKGSAGRAVIAAAPDTAEPSGVLSFGLCWLEYLRKREPRLTIDGLSLFLPKGREGETALRLRFLDPLAARYDLFTYGENGLVDPSDPMDNGNLDTRLDVFRSPEPRVEYWIERLCARSDAETVTNPDGSVSVRLRGVEFARSAGPEVLFGLKKRALLHEGTLSEARRLCSAIAEARRDDSGNREHPLYRTQPERWLESQVRAKIGELDATLRTSPVYGQVPAVAGTERGVIDLLAADTRGRLTVLELKASADLHLPLQALDYWIRVQWHVERGEFTGRGYFPGVALTQDPPRLLLVSPALEFHPTTETILRYFSPRIPVERIGVAADWRRDLRVMFRALGAETPD
;
A
#
# COMPACT_ATOMS: atom_id res chain seq x y z
N MET A 1 -30.96 -1.70 11.59
CA MET A 1 -30.42 -3.00 11.14
C MET A 1 -30.07 -3.88 12.35
N LEU A 2 -29.13 -3.47 13.21
CA LEU A 2 -28.74 -4.26 14.40
C LEU A 2 -29.82 -4.48 15.46
N SER A 3 -30.66 -3.49 15.76
CA SER A 3 -31.79 -3.66 16.69
C SER A 3 -32.84 -4.68 16.21
N ARG A 4 -32.81 -5.04 14.92
CA ARG A 4 -33.63 -6.13 14.36
C ARG A 4 -32.94 -7.50 14.46
N LEU A 5 -31.62 -7.55 14.54
CA LEU A 5 -30.84 -8.79 14.67
C LEU A 5 -30.84 -9.28 16.13
N ASP A 6 -30.67 -8.36 17.09
CA ASP A 6 -30.83 -8.63 18.51
C ASP A 6 -31.49 -7.42 19.20
N PRO A 7 -32.81 -7.50 19.52
CA PRO A 7 -33.56 -6.40 20.13
C PRO A 7 -33.07 -5.97 21.51
N SER A 8 -32.21 -6.75 22.16
CA SER A 8 -31.66 -6.39 23.47
C SER A 8 -30.57 -5.32 23.41
N TRP A 9 -30.09 -4.97 22.22
CA TRP A 9 -29.18 -3.84 22.00
C TRP A 9 -29.93 -2.54 21.76
N ILE A 10 -29.54 -1.50 22.49
CA ILE A 10 -30.09 -0.15 22.36
C ILE A 10 -29.09 0.73 21.63
N VAL A 11 -29.55 1.51 20.64
CA VAL A 11 -28.72 2.54 19.99
C VAL A 11 -28.60 3.73 20.93
N VAL A 12 -27.38 4.04 21.36
CA VAL A 12 -27.08 5.15 22.29
C VAL A 12 -26.58 6.38 21.54
N ASP A 13 -25.88 6.16 20.44
CA ASP A 13 -25.34 7.21 19.58
C ASP A 13 -25.46 6.73 18.12
N LEU A 14 -25.83 7.64 17.21
CA LEU A 14 -25.91 7.43 15.77
C LEU A 14 -25.58 8.75 15.08
N THR A 15 -24.48 8.78 14.35
CA THR A 15 -24.00 10.00 13.70
C THR A 15 -23.31 9.70 12.38
N SER A 16 -23.32 10.68 11.49
CA SER A 16 -22.47 10.76 10.30
C SER A 16 -21.76 12.10 10.24
N GLU A 17 -21.61 12.80 11.37
CA GLU A 17 -20.91 14.08 11.43
C GLU A 17 -19.40 13.87 11.22
N ALA A 18 -18.72 14.86 10.65
CA ALA A 18 -17.28 14.83 10.49
C ALA A 18 -16.61 15.17 11.83
N ASP A 19 -15.58 14.41 12.20
CA ASP A 19 -14.68 14.72 13.30
C ASP A 19 -13.25 14.49 12.82
N LEU A 20 -12.63 15.55 12.30
CA LEU A 20 -11.30 15.48 11.69
C LEU A 20 -10.20 15.22 12.74
N GLU A 21 -10.40 15.68 13.98
CA GLU A 21 -9.45 15.47 15.08
C GLU A 21 -9.30 13.98 15.39
N HIS A 22 -10.42 13.25 15.42
CA HIS A 22 -10.45 11.82 15.68
C HIS A 22 -10.45 10.96 14.41
N SER A 23 -10.23 11.58 13.24
CA SER A 23 -10.20 10.91 11.94
C SER A 23 -11.48 10.14 11.62
N LEU A 24 -12.64 10.69 11.98
CA LEU A 24 -13.95 10.09 11.73
C LEU A 24 -14.61 10.78 10.52
N SER A 25 -14.70 10.04 9.43
CA SER A 25 -15.29 10.52 8.18
C SER A 25 -16.83 10.60 8.26
N PRO A 26 -17.44 11.62 7.62
CA PRO A 26 -18.89 11.70 7.48
C PRO A 26 -19.45 10.71 6.45
N VAL A 27 -18.60 10.11 5.62
CA VAL A 27 -19.00 9.16 4.55
C VAL A 27 -19.56 7.86 5.11
N TYR A 28 -19.11 7.46 6.30
CA TYR A 28 -19.50 6.19 6.92
C TYR A 28 -20.31 6.46 8.19
N PRO A 29 -21.66 6.31 8.14
CA PRO A 29 -22.49 6.40 9.32
C PRO A 29 -22.02 5.42 10.41
N ARG A 30 -21.99 5.90 11.64
CA ARG A 30 -21.44 5.16 12.79
C ARG A 30 -22.37 5.26 13.98
N ALA A 31 -22.33 4.22 14.82
CA ALA A 31 -23.18 4.13 15.99
C ALA A 31 -22.48 3.43 17.16
N LEU A 32 -22.99 3.69 18.36
CA LEU A 32 -22.70 2.94 19.58
C LEU A 32 -23.97 2.20 20.01
N LEU A 33 -23.88 0.88 20.14
CA LEU A 33 -24.92 0.08 20.77
C LEU A 33 -24.55 -0.26 22.21
N LYS A 34 -25.56 -0.41 23.07
CA LYS A 34 -25.39 -0.80 24.47
C LYS A 34 -26.37 -1.89 24.90
N LYS A 35 -25.88 -2.83 25.71
CA LYS A 35 -26.64 -3.87 26.40
C LYS A 35 -26.08 -4.04 27.82
N GLY A 36 -26.72 -3.41 28.80
CA GLY A 36 -26.17 -3.34 30.16
C GLY A 36 -24.85 -2.55 30.19
N SER A 37 -23.77 -3.18 30.67
CA SER A 37 -22.40 -2.62 30.63
C SER A 37 -21.63 -2.96 29.34
N ALA A 38 -22.18 -3.81 28.47
CA ALA A 38 -21.56 -4.13 27.18
C ALA A 38 -21.87 -3.02 26.16
N GLY A 39 -20.86 -2.68 25.36
CA GLY A 39 -20.97 -1.75 24.24
C GLY A 39 -20.48 -2.39 22.95
N ARG A 40 -21.00 -1.93 21.80
CA ARG A 40 -20.59 -2.39 20.48
C ARG A 40 -20.41 -1.20 19.54
N ALA A 41 -19.24 -1.11 18.92
CA ALA A 41 -18.99 -0.14 17.86
C ALA A 41 -19.63 -0.63 16.55
N VAL A 42 -20.30 0.27 15.84
CA VAL A 42 -20.99 -0.04 14.58
C VAL A 42 -20.61 0.99 13.54
N ILE A 43 -20.37 0.55 12.32
CA ILE A 43 -20.14 1.41 11.17
C ILE A 43 -20.71 0.80 9.90
N ALA A 44 -21.16 1.64 8.96
CA ALA A 44 -21.72 1.22 7.70
C ALA A 44 -21.13 1.98 6.51
N ALA A 45 -21.02 1.30 5.36
CA ALA A 45 -20.80 1.94 4.06
C ALA A 45 -22.13 1.98 3.31
N ALA A 46 -22.50 3.14 2.75
CA ALA A 46 -23.71 3.27 1.94
C ALA A 46 -23.51 2.65 0.53
N PRO A 47 -24.58 2.28 -0.20
CA PRO A 47 -24.46 1.65 -1.53
C PRO A 47 -23.68 2.49 -2.55
N ASP A 48 -23.86 3.81 -2.49
CA ASP A 48 -23.26 4.84 -3.33
C ASP A 48 -21.88 5.30 -2.86
N THR A 49 -21.34 4.73 -1.77
CA THR A 49 -19.99 5.03 -1.29
C THR A 49 -18.97 4.64 -2.37
N ALA A 50 -18.14 5.58 -2.81
CA ALA A 50 -17.14 5.33 -3.85
C ALA A 50 -16.19 4.19 -3.46
N GLU A 51 -15.65 4.26 -2.24
CA GLU A 51 -14.69 3.31 -1.67
C GLU A 51 -15.24 2.65 -0.39
N PRO A 52 -16.05 1.58 -0.48
CA PRO A 52 -16.64 0.94 0.70
C PRO A 52 -15.60 0.32 1.62
N SER A 53 -14.46 -0.15 1.09
CA SER A 53 -13.44 -0.84 1.88
C SER A 53 -12.73 0.07 2.88
N GLY A 54 -12.75 1.40 2.66
CA GLY A 54 -12.32 2.41 3.62
C GLY A 54 -13.08 2.35 4.95
N VAL A 55 -14.29 1.76 4.98
CA VAL A 55 -15.11 1.59 6.19
C VAL A 55 -14.36 0.88 7.32
N LEU A 56 -13.44 -0.03 6.99
CA LEU A 56 -12.67 -0.74 8.01
C LEU A 56 -11.67 0.20 8.71
N SER A 57 -10.99 1.08 7.98
CA SER A 57 -10.04 2.03 8.59
C SER A 57 -10.77 2.95 9.58
N PHE A 58 -11.89 3.53 9.14
CA PHE A 58 -12.72 4.40 9.97
C PHE A 58 -13.40 3.63 11.12
N GLY A 59 -13.79 2.38 10.90
CA GLY A 59 -14.39 1.52 11.90
C GLY A 59 -13.44 1.19 13.05
N LEU A 60 -12.17 0.91 12.76
CA LEU A 60 -11.14 0.67 13.78
C LEU A 60 -10.83 1.96 14.57
N CYS A 61 -10.80 3.12 13.89
CA CYS A 61 -10.66 4.41 14.57
C CYS A 61 -11.87 4.71 15.46
N TRP A 62 -13.09 4.41 15.00
CA TRP A 62 -14.31 4.55 15.77
C TRP A 62 -14.32 3.66 17.02
N LEU A 63 -13.90 2.40 16.89
CA LEU A 63 -13.78 1.48 18.01
C LEU A 63 -12.83 2.01 19.09
N GLU A 64 -11.65 2.49 18.68
CA GLU A 64 -10.67 3.06 19.61
C GLU A 64 -11.18 4.34 20.28
N TYR A 65 -11.78 5.23 19.49
CA TYR A 65 -12.39 6.46 20.00
C TYR A 65 -13.45 6.15 21.06
N LEU A 66 -14.34 5.20 20.79
CA LEU A 66 -15.39 4.82 21.73
C LEU A 66 -14.83 4.21 23.02
N ARG A 67 -13.79 3.37 22.93
CA ARG A 67 -13.12 2.80 24.11
C ARG A 67 -12.54 3.88 25.03
N LYS A 68 -12.05 5.00 24.46
CA LYS A 68 -11.57 6.16 25.22
C LYS A 68 -12.72 7.02 25.75
N ARG A 69 -13.76 7.26 24.94
CA ARG A 69 -14.91 8.10 25.29
C ARG A 69 -15.77 7.49 26.39
N GLU A 70 -15.94 6.16 26.36
CA GLU A 70 -16.88 5.42 27.21
C GLU A 70 -16.16 4.45 28.18
N PRO A 71 -15.32 4.90 29.11
CA PRO A 71 -14.49 4.03 29.96
C PRO A 71 -15.30 3.13 30.91
N ARG A 72 -16.61 3.38 31.06
CA ARG A 72 -17.54 2.58 31.87
C ARG A 72 -18.18 1.43 31.09
N LEU A 73 -18.04 1.41 29.77
CA LEU A 73 -18.57 0.35 28.92
C LEU A 73 -17.46 -0.62 28.52
N THR A 74 -17.77 -1.90 28.49
CA THR A 74 -16.91 -2.91 27.87
C THR A 74 -17.25 -2.96 26.38
N ILE A 75 -16.45 -2.27 25.56
CA ILE A 75 -16.62 -2.24 24.10
C ILE A 75 -15.78 -3.35 23.47
N ASP A 76 -16.45 -4.47 23.19
CA ASP A 76 -15.82 -5.75 22.87
C ASP A 76 -15.53 -5.94 21.38
N GLY A 77 -16.11 -5.12 20.50
CA GLY A 77 -15.93 -5.32 19.06
C GLY A 77 -16.46 -4.25 18.14
N LEU A 78 -16.34 -4.52 16.85
CA LEU A 78 -16.76 -3.72 15.72
C LEU A 78 -17.70 -4.53 14.82
N SER A 79 -18.88 -3.99 14.52
CA SER A 79 -19.82 -4.55 13.55
C SER A 79 -19.86 -3.68 12.29
N LEU A 80 -19.55 -4.28 11.15
CA LEU A 80 -19.44 -3.64 9.84
C LEU A 80 -20.66 -3.99 8.99
N PHE A 81 -21.25 -2.98 8.35
CA PHE A 81 -22.37 -3.14 7.42
C PHE A 81 -21.96 -2.67 6.03
N LEU A 82 -21.93 -3.59 5.08
CA LEU A 82 -21.61 -3.28 3.69
C LEU A 82 -22.75 -3.67 2.73
N PRO A 83 -22.90 -2.97 1.59
CA PRO A 83 -23.81 -3.40 0.55
C PRO A 83 -23.40 -4.79 0.02
N LYS A 84 -24.38 -5.66 -0.23
CA LYS A 84 -24.13 -7.01 -0.77
C LYS A 84 -23.35 -6.93 -2.10
N GLY A 85 -22.28 -7.72 -2.20
CA GLY A 85 -21.36 -7.74 -3.34
C GLY A 85 -20.21 -6.73 -3.24
N ARG A 86 -20.13 -5.94 -2.16
CA ARG A 86 -19.05 -4.95 -1.92
C ARG A 86 -18.24 -5.22 -0.66
N GLU A 87 -18.45 -6.37 -0.02
CA GLU A 87 -17.81 -6.79 1.23
C GLU A 87 -16.46 -7.49 1.06
N GLY A 88 -16.14 -7.98 -0.15
CA GLY A 88 -15.03 -8.92 -0.37
C GLY A 88 -13.67 -8.43 0.15
N GLU A 89 -13.28 -7.19 -0.15
CA GLU A 89 -12.01 -6.62 0.33
C GLU A 89 -11.98 -6.46 1.86
N THR A 90 -13.09 -6.02 2.45
CA THR A 90 -13.21 -5.92 3.92
C THR A 90 -13.13 -7.29 4.57
N ALA A 91 -13.84 -8.29 4.01
CA ALA A 91 -13.79 -9.67 4.49
C ALA A 91 -12.39 -10.26 4.44
N LEU A 92 -11.65 -10.04 3.34
CA LEU A 92 -10.26 -10.49 3.21
C LEU A 92 -9.38 -9.87 4.30
N ARG A 93 -9.47 -8.56 4.54
CA ARG A 93 -8.71 -7.87 5.59
C ARG A 93 -9.03 -8.38 6.99
N LEU A 94 -10.30 -8.65 7.29
CA LEU A 94 -10.73 -9.15 8.61
C LEU A 94 -10.07 -10.47 9.01
N ARG A 95 -9.71 -11.33 8.04
CA ARG A 95 -9.00 -12.60 8.29
C ARG A 95 -7.60 -12.42 8.89
N PHE A 96 -7.04 -11.22 8.75
CA PHE A 96 -5.69 -10.88 9.16
C PHE A 96 -5.65 -9.83 10.29
N LEU A 97 -6.81 -9.53 10.89
CA LEU A 97 -6.85 -8.80 12.15
C LEU A 97 -6.69 -9.76 13.34
N ASP A 98 -6.24 -9.23 14.47
CA ASP A 98 -6.06 -9.98 15.71
C ASP A 98 -7.42 -10.24 16.40
N PRO A 99 -7.90 -11.49 16.47
CA PRO A 99 -9.16 -11.81 17.15
C PRO A 99 -9.12 -11.55 18.66
N LEU A 100 -7.93 -11.37 19.26
CA LEU A 100 -7.79 -10.99 20.67
C LEU A 100 -7.94 -9.47 20.89
N ALA A 101 -7.70 -8.65 19.87
CA ALA A 101 -7.79 -7.19 19.97
C ALA A 101 -9.25 -6.69 19.97
N ALA A 102 -10.12 -7.35 19.19
CA ALA A 102 -11.54 -7.07 19.13
C ALA A 102 -12.30 -8.22 18.46
N ARG A 103 -13.60 -8.32 18.75
CA ARG A 103 -14.52 -9.10 17.92
C ARG A 103 -14.90 -8.32 16.67
N TYR A 104 -14.90 -8.96 15.51
CA TYR A 104 -15.32 -8.39 14.24
C TYR A 104 -16.54 -9.13 13.72
N ASP A 105 -17.64 -8.42 13.49
CA ASP A 105 -18.83 -8.98 12.84
C ASP A 105 -19.02 -8.27 11.49
N LEU A 106 -19.22 -9.03 10.42
CA LEU A 106 -19.48 -8.50 9.09
C LEU A 106 -20.90 -8.85 8.66
N PHE A 107 -21.64 -7.84 8.24
CA PHE A 107 -23.00 -7.97 7.74
C PHE A 107 -23.10 -7.38 6.35
N THR A 108 -23.84 -8.06 5.48
CA THR A 108 -24.23 -7.54 4.18
C THR A 108 -25.70 -7.13 4.22
N TYR A 109 -26.07 -6.14 3.41
CA TYR A 109 -27.48 -5.80 3.23
C TYR A 109 -27.83 -5.58 1.76
N GLY A 110 -29.05 -6.01 1.39
CA GLY A 110 -29.61 -5.84 0.05
C GLY A 110 -30.54 -4.63 -0.06
N GLU A 111 -31.03 -4.35 -1.27
CA GLU A 111 -31.97 -3.25 -1.55
C GLU A 111 -33.29 -3.37 -0.77
N ASN A 112 -33.69 -4.60 -0.43
CA ASN A 112 -34.86 -4.88 0.40
C ASN A 112 -34.64 -4.58 1.91
N GLY A 113 -33.44 -4.12 2.29
CA GLY A 113 -33.06 -3.82 3.67
C GLY A 113 -32.91 -5.06 4.56
N LEU A 114 -32.93 -6.27 3.99
CA LEU A 114 -32.56 -7.49 4.70
C LEU A 114 -31.06 -7.48 4.97
N VAL A 115 -30.69 -8.03 6.11
CA VAL A 115 -29.33 -8.04 6.63
C VAL A 115 -28.94 -9.49 6.88
N ASP A 116 -27.86 -9.91 6.25
CA ASP A 116 -27.33 -11.27 6.35
C ASP A 116 -25.91 -11.22 6.95
N PRO A 117 -25.59 -12.08 7.93
CA PRO A 117 -24.20 -12.23 8.36
C PRO A 117 -23.35 -12.76 7.20
N SER A 118 -22.14 -12.22 7.06
CA SER A 118 -21.13 -12.72 6.12
C SER A 118 -19.93 -13.22 6.91
N ASP A 119 -19.53 -14.47 6.69
CA ASP A 119 -18.35 -15.04 7.31
C ASP A 119 -17.10 -14.60 6.52
N PRO A 120 -16.16 -13.84 7.12
CA PRO A 120 -14.92 -13.47 6.46
C PRO A 120 -14.13 -14.65 5.88
N MET A 121 -14.31 -15.86 6.42
CA MET A 121 -13.65 -17.08 5.96
C MET A 121 -14.28 -17.69 4.70
N ASP A 122 -15.53 -17.36 4.37
CA ASP A 122 -16.28 -17.89 3.22
C ASP A 122 -16.22 -16.97 1.98
N ASN A 123 -15.47 -15.86 2.08
CA ASN A 123 -15.36 -14.85 1.02
C ASN A 123 -14.33 -15.23 -0.06
N GLY A 124 -14.61 -16.30 -0.80
CA GLY A 124 -14.04 -16.60 -2.13
C GLY A 124 -12.51 -16.79 -2.23
N ASN A 125 -12.05 -17.02 -3.46
CA ASN A 125 -10.61 -17.06 -3.77
C ASN A 125 -10.06 -15.64 -3.95
N LEU A 126 -8.83 -15.42 -3.50
CA LEU A 126 -8.11 -14.17 -3.74
C LEU A 126 -7.88 -13.97 -5.25
N ASP A 127 -8.41 -12.90 -5.82
CA ASP A 127 -8.16 -12.53 -7.22
C ASP A 127 -6.75 -11.91 -7.36
N THR A 128 -5.78 -12.79 -7.55
CA THR A 128 -4.38 -12.39 -7.71
C THR A 128 -3.67 -13.28 -8.72
N ARG A 129 -2.78 -12.68 -9.52
CA ARG A 129 -2.00 -13.40 -10.53
C ARG A 129 -0.52 -13.03 -10.46
N LEU A 130 0.32 -14.06 -10.34
CA LEU A 130 1.75 -13.94 -10.47
C LEU A 130 2.19 -14.33 -11.89
N ASP A 131 2.42 -13.34 -12.73
CA ASP A 131 2.88 -13.56 -14.10
C ASP A 131 4.32 -14.07 -14.15
N VAL A 132 4.64 -14.82 -15.21
CA VAL A 132 6.02 -15.25 -15.47
C VAL A 132 6.87 -14.01 -15.72
N PHE A 133 7.94 -13.86 -14.94
CA PHE A 133 8.92 -12.82 -15.11
C PHE A 133 9.72 -13.07 -16.40
N ARG A 134 9.74 -12.08 -17.28
CA ARG A 134 10.49 -12.13 -18.53
C ARG A 134 11.73 -11.27 -18.45
N SER A 135 12.83 -11.76 -19.00
CA SER A 135 14.05 -10.97 -19.15
C SER A 135 13.88 -9.96 -20.29
N PRO A 136 14.50 -8.77 -20.21
CA PRO A 136 14.54 -7.83 -21.32
C PRO A 136 15.17 -8.43 -22.58
N GLU A 137 14.76 -7.95 -23.75
CA GLU A 137 15.40 -8.33 -25.01
C GLU A 137 16.78 -7.65 -25.14
N PRO A 138 17.83 -8.32 -25.67
CA PRO A 138 19.16 -7.75 -25.80
C PRO A 138 19.22 -6.42 -26.59
N ARG A 139 18.34 -6.25 -27.58
CA ARG A 139 18.22 -5.00 -28.36
C ARG A 139 17.72 -3.84 -27.50
N VAL A 140 16.81 -4.11 -26.57
CA VAL A 140 16.31 -3.12 -25.61
C VAL A 140 17.42 -2.71 -24.66
N GLU A 141 18.18 -3.68 -24.13
CA GLU A 141 19.34 -3.43 -23.26
C GLU A 141 20.35 -2.50 -23.93
N TYR A 142 20.73 -2.78 -25.19
CA TYR A 142 21.64 -1.93 -25.97
C TYR A 142 21.20 -0.46 -26.02
N TRP A 143 19.91 -0.19 -26.32
CA TRP A 143 19.40 1.17 -26.42
C TRP A 143 19.30 1.87 -25.07
N ILE A 144 18.95 1.13 -24.02
CA ILE A 144 18.84 1.66 -22.67
C ILE A 144 20.20 2.01 -22.10
N GLU A 145 21.21 1.16 -22.27
CA GLU A 145 22.59 1.45 -21.90
C GLU A 145 23.08 2.73 -22.59
N ARG A 146 22.84 2.85 -23.90
CA ARG A 146 23.16 4.05 -24.68
C ARG A 146 22.42 5.28 -24.15
N LEU A 147 21.13 5.18 -23.84
CA LEU A 147 20.35 6.30 -23.32
C LEU A 147 20.85 6.76 -21.95
N CYS A 148 21.09 5.81 -21.04
CA CYS A 148 21.47 6.08 -19.65
C CYS A 148 22.94 6.46 -19.49
N ALA A 149 23.79 6.18 -20.49
CA ALA A 149 25.21 6.49 -20.45
C ALA A 149 25.46 7.95 -20.01
N ARG A 150 26.18 8.10 -18.88
CA ARG A 150 26.56 9.38 -18.26
C ARG A 150 25.38 10.23 -17.77
N SER A 151 24.31 9.58 -17.32
CA SER A 151 23.15 10.21 -16.66
C SER A 151 22.82 9.50 -15.35
N ASP A 152 22.06 10.16 -14.49
CA ASP A 152 21.52 9.56 -13.25
C ASP A 152 20.21 8.79 -13.49
N ALA A 153 19.92 8.44 -14.76
CA ALA A 153 18.71 7.70 -15.11
C ALA A 153 18.75 6.29 -14.53
N GLU A 154 17.64 5.90 -13.90
CA GLU A 154 17.44 4.57 -13.34
C GLU A 154 16.66 3.68 -14.30
N THR A 155 16.95 2.39 -14.28
CA THR A 155 16.25 1.38 -15.08
C THR A 155 15.42 0.49 -14.17
N VAL A 156 14.16 0.26 -14.53
CA VAL A 156 13.24 -0.63 -13.81
C VAL A 156 12.70 -1.65 -14.79
N THR A 157 13.05 -2.92 -14.56
CA THR A 157 12.51 -4.05 -15.33
C THR A 157 11.15 -4.45 -14.78
N ASN A 158 10.14 -4.45 -15.65
CA ASN A 158 8.78 -4.86 -15.34
C ASN A 158 8.61 -6.37 -15.57
N PRO A 159 7.60 -7.02 -14.97
CA PRO A 159 7.37 -8.46 -15.10
C PRO A 159 7.22 -8.97 -16.55
N ASP A 160 6.68 -8.13 -17.44
CA ASP A 160 6.50 -8.45 -18.86
C ASP A 160 7.80 -8.39 -19.68
N GLY A 161 8.93 -8.06 -19.05
CA GLY A 161 10.24 -7.86 -19.69
C GLY A 161 10.42 -6.47 -20.28
N SER A 162 9.41 -5.60 -20.21
CA SER A 162 9.58 -4.21 -20.59
C SER A 162 10.45 -3.48 -19.56
N VAL A 163 11.27 -2.54 -20.02
CA VAL A 163 12.17 -1.77 -19.17
C VAL A 163 11.77 -0.30 -19.22
N SER A 164 11.50 0.26 -18.05
CA SER A 164 11.26 1.69 -17.86
C SER A 164 12.58 2.39 -17.55
N VAL A 165 12.87 3.49 -18.24
CA VAL A 165 13.94 4.42 -17.90
C VAL A 165 13.33 5.63 -17.23
N ARG A 166 13.74 5.88 -15.99
CA ARG A 166 13.17 6.89 -15.12
C ARG A 166 14.26 7.83 -14.62
N LEU A 167 13.85 8.99 -14.16
CA LEU A 167 14.72 9.86 -13.39
C LEU A 167 13.97 10.32 -12.14
N ARG A 168 14.46 9.87 -10.97
CA ARG A 168 13.82 10.16 -9.68
C ARG A 168 12.32 9.84 -9.72
N GLY A 169 11.95 8.70 -10.31
CA GLY A 169 10.56 8.27 -10.45
C GLY A 169 9.80 8.77 -11.68
N VAL A 170 10.28 9.77 -12.43
CA VAL A 170 9.62 10.21 -13.67
C VAL A 170 10.08 9.33 -14.83
N GLU A 171 9.19 8.47 -15.32
CA GLU A 171 9.42 7.68 -16.52
C GLU A 171 9.42 8.58 -17.76
N PHE A 172 10.55 8.61 -18.47
CA PHE A 172 10.69 9.35 -19.71
C PHE A 172 11.03 8.46 -20.90
N ALA A 173 11.38 7.18 -20.68
CA ALA A 173 11.41 6.18 -21.74
C ALA A 173 10.93 4.82 -21.23
N ARG A 174 10.39 3.99 -22.14
CA ARG A 174 9.97 2.62 -21.86
C ARG A 174 10.11 1.77 -23.11
N SER A 175 10.50 0.51 -22.96
CA SER A 175 10.47 -0.43 -24.07
C SER A 175 9.06 -0.91 -24.42
N ALA A 176 8.83 -1.12 -25.71
CA ALA A 176 7.60 -1.66 -26.27
C ALA A 176 7.98 -2.73 -27.30
N GLY A 177 7.99 -3.99 -26.87
CA GLY A 177 8.64 -5.07 -27.64
C GLY A 177 10.13 -4.77 -27.86
N PRO A 178 10.65 -4.86 -29.10
CA PRO A 178 12.07 -4.65 -29.41
C PRO A 178 12.48 -3.17 -29.50
N GLU A 179 11.52 -2.25 -29.35
CA GLU A 179 11.71 -0.81 -29.49
C GLU A 179 11.77 -0.11 -28.14
N VAL A 180 12.43 1.04 -28.09
CA VAL A 180 12.42 1.93 -26.91
C VAL A 180 11.77 3.24 -27.33
N LEU A 181 10.73 3.65 -26.62
CA LEU A 181 10.03 4.90 -26.85
C LEU A 181 10.38 5.90 -25.74
N PHE A 182 10.65 7.15 -26.08
CA PHE A 182 10.96 8.21 -25.11
C PHE A 182 10.06 9.45 -25.28
N GLY A 183 9.95 10.26 -24.24
CA GLY A 183 9.06 11.44 -24.16
C GLY A 183 8.18 11.40 -22.92
N LEU A 184 7.56 12.52 -22.54
CA LEU A 184 6.67 12.60 -21.37
C LEU A 184 5.20 12.42 -21.75
N LYS A 185 4.68 13.28 -22.65
CA LYS A 185 3.29 13.21 -23.14
C LYS A 185 3.20 12.54 -24.51
N LYS A 186 4.01 13.02 -25.46
CA LYS A 186 4.17 12.41 -26.78
C LYS A 186 5.41 11.55 -26.75
N ARG A 187 5.28 10.29 -27.19
CA ARG A 187 6.39 9.35 -27.27
C ARG A 187 6.98 9.34 -28.69
N ALA A 188 8.29 9.22 -28.81
CA ALA A 188 9.05 9.10 -30.05
C ALA A 188 9.96 7.86 -29.98
N LEU A 189 10.24 7.26 -31.14
CA LEU A 189 11.13 6.11 -31.22
C LEU A 189 12.57 6.52 -30.93
N LEU A 190 13.24 5.76 -30.07
CA LEU A 190 14.67 5.89 -29.80
C LEU A 190 15.47 5.17 -30.90
N HIS A 191 16.30 5.92 -31.59
CA HIS A 191 17.29 5.44 -32.54
C HIS A 191 18.47 6.43 -32.59
N GLU A 192 19.49 6.19 -33.41
CA GLU A 192 20.71 7.03 -33.44
C GLU A 192 20.40 8.53 -33.66
N GLY A 193 19.41 8.85 -34.50
CA GLY A 193 19.02 10.23 -34.80
C GLY A 193 18.30 10.96 -33.66
N THR A 194 17.62 10.23 -32.77
CA THR A 194 16.83 10.81 -31.66
C THR A 194 17.51 10.65 -30.29
N LEU A 195 18.60 9.90 -30.20
CA LEU A 195 19.34 9.66 -28.94
C LEU A 195 19.75 10.97 -28.24
N SER A 196 20.25 11.95 -28.99
CA SER A 196 20.63 13.25 -28.44
C SER A 196 19.43 14.03 -27.88
N GLU A 197 18.26 13.89 -28.49
CA GLU A 197 17.02 14.49 -27.98
C GLU A 197 16.56 13.82 -26.69
N ALA A 198 16.60 12.49 -26.64
CA ALA A 198 16.25 11.72 -25.45
C ALA A 198 17.16 12.06 -24.25
N ARG A 199 18.48 12.22 -24.49
CA ARG A 199 19.43 12.67 -23.45
C ARG A 199 19.20 14.10 -23.00
N ARG A 200 18.82 15.02 -23.90
CA ARG A 200 18.41 16.38 -23.53
C ARG A 200 17.17 16.36 -22.64
N LEU A 201 16.18 15.52 -22.97
CA LEU A 201 15.01 15.35 -22.12
C LEU A 201 15.38 14.84 -20.73
N CYS A 202 16.23 13.81 -20.64
CA CYS A 202 16.74 13.30 -19.37
C CYS A 202 17.40 14.42 -18.54
N SER A 203 18.28 15.22 -19.16
CA SER A 203 18.95 16.34 -18.51
C SER A 203 17.98 17.43 -18.03
N ALA A 204 16.93 17.72 -18.82
CA ALA A 204 15.91 18.70 -18.44
C ALA A 204 15.09 18.23 -17.23
N ILE A 205 14.79 16.93 -17.15
CA ILE A 205 14.12 16.34 -15.98
C ILE A 205 15.05 16.38 -14.76
N ALA A 206 16.35 16.13 -14.94
CA ALA A 206 17.35 16.19 -13.87
C ALA A 206 17.43 17.56 -13.22
N GLU A 207 17.47 18.59 -14.06
CA GLU A 207 17.46 19.97 -13.60
C GLU A 207 16.17 20.31 -12.85
N ALA A 208 15.02 19.92 -13.41
CA ALA A 208 13.72 20.21 -12.82
C ALA A 208 13.42 19.42 -11.53
N ARG A 209 14.08 18.27 -11.33
CA ARG A 209 13.94 17.43 -10.12
C ARG A 209 15.17 17.51 -9.22
N ARG A 210 15.96 18.58 -9.29
CA ARG A 210 17.09 18.80 -8.37
C ARG A 210 16.58 19.03 -6.95
N ASP A 211 17.20 18.39 -5.97
CA ASP A 211 16.85 18.46 -4.55
C ASP A 211 17.04 19.87 -3.95
N ASP A 212 18.01 20.62 -4.47
CA ASP A 212 18.26 22.03 -4.19
C ASP A 212 17.62 22.98 -5.21
N SER A 213 16.70 22.49 -6.06
CA SER A 213 16.11 23.32 -7.11
C SER A 213 15.48 24.57 -6.48
N GLY A 214 15.97 25.75 -6.87
CA GLY A 214 15.43 27.03 -6.41
C GLY A 214 13.95 27.24 -6.79
N ASN A 215 13.39 26.38 -7.65
CA ASN A 215 12.00 26.38 -8.08
C ASN A 215 11.27 25.09 -7.72
N ARG A 216 10.95 24.92 -6.43
CA ARG A 216 10.12 23.80 -5.92
C ARG A 216 8.68 23.79 -6.45
N GLU A 217 8.25 24.90 -7.06
CA GLU A 217 6.95 25.03 -7.71
C GLU A 217 6.92 24.46 -9.13
N HIS A 218 8.07 24.04 -9.67
CA HIS A 218 8.14 23.43 -10.98
C HIS A 218 7.25 22.18 -11.07
N PRO A 219 6.40 22.00 -12.10
CA PRO A 219 5.49 20.85 -12.20
C PRO A 219 6.19 19.49 -12.13
N LEU A 220 7.36 19.37 -12.77
CA LEU A 220 8.17 18.16 -12.67
C LEU A 220 8.78 17.94 -11.30
N TYR A 221 8.93 18.94 -10.43
CA TYR A 221 9.39 18.74 -9.05
C TYR A 221 8.27 18.16 -8.18
N ARG A 222 7.05 18.71 -8.31
CA ARG A 222 5.88 18.35 -7.49
C ARG A 222 5.23 17.03 -7.89
N THR A 223 5.37 16.62 -9.15
CA THR A 223 4.70 15.41 -9.67
C THR A 223 5.30 14.11 -9.10
N GLN A 224 4.43 13.14 -8.84
CA GLN A 224 4.78 11.76 -8.43
C GLN A 224 5.81 11.71 -7.28
N PRO A 225 5.50 12.28 -6.11
CA PRO A 225 6.42 12.26 -4.97
C PRO A 225 6.68 10.82 -4.47
N GLU A 226 5.69 9.92 -4.49
CA GLU A 226 5.88 8.53 -4.11
C GLU A 226 6.83 7.79 -5.06
N ARG A 227 6.80 8.09 -6.37
CA ARG A 227 7.79 7.52 -7.32
C ARG A 227 9.20 8.07 -7.10
N TRP A 228 9.33 9.30 -6.59
CA TRP A 228 10.64 9.79 -6.15
C TRP A 228 11.11 9.03 -4.92
N LEU A 229 10.24 8.85 -3.93
CA LEU A 229 10.58 8.07 -2.74
C LEU A 229 10.97 6.63 -3.12
N GLU A 230 10.26 6.02 -4.08
CA GLU A 230 10.62 4.73 -4.67
C GLU A 230 12.05 4.72 -5.23
N SER A 231 12.41 5.73 -6.02
CA SER A 231 13.75 5.88 -6.59
C SER A 231 14.83 5.93 -5.49
N GLN A 232 14.60 6.76 -4.46
CA GLN A 232 15.52 6.87 -3.32
C GLN A 232 15.64 5.54 -2.55
N VAL A 233 14.51 4.87 -2.29
CA VAL A 233 14.46 3.57 -1.61
C VAL A 233 15.17 2.50 -2.43
N ARG A 234 14.93 2.39 -3.73
CA ARG A 234 15.62 1.42 -4.59
C ARG A 234 17.14 1.62 -4.59
N ALA A 235 17.59 2.87 -4.70
CA ALA A 235 19.01 3.20 -4.71
C ALA A 235 19.71 2.87 -3.39
N LYS A 236 18.98 2.96 -2.27
CA LYS A 236 19.52 2.87 -0.90
C LYS A 236 18.82 1.82 -0.03
N ILE A 237 18.28 0.76 -0.64
CA ILE A 237 17.43 -0.21 0.09
C ILE A 237 18.19 -0.91 1.22
N GLY A 238 19.51 -1.09 1.07
CA GLY A 238 20.38 -1.62 2.12
C GLY A 238 20.64 -0.63 3.27
N GLU A 239 20.58 0.68 3.01
CA GLU A 239 20.59 1.71 4.07
C GLU A 239 19.23 1.75 4.79
N LEU A 240 18.15 1.50 4.05
CA LEU A 240 16.80 1.39 4.59
C LEU A 240 16.62 0.13 5.45
N ASP A 241 17.24 -1.00 5.13
CA ASP A 241 17.29 -2.20 5.95
C ASP A 241 18.47 -3.08 5.48
N ALA A 242 19.47 -3.25 6.36
CA ALA A 242 20.71 -3.96 6.03
C ALA A 242 20.52 -5.46 5.78
N THR A 243 19.35 -6.03 6.12
CA THR A 243 19.03 -7.43 5.82
C THR A 243 18.58 -7.63 4.38
N LEU A 244 18.13 -6.57 3.70
CA LEU A 244 17.59 -6.64 2.35
C LEU A 244 18.70 -6.78 1.30
N ARG A 245 18.44 -7.60 0.28
CA ARG A 245 19.27 -7.62 -0.92
C ARG A 245 19.00 -6.35 -1.72
N THR A 246 20.07 -5.78 -2.28
CA THR A 246 19.97 -4.55 -3.10
C THR A 246 19.37 -4.80 -4.48
N SER A 247 19.37 -6.05 -4.95
CA SER A 247 18.78 -6.46 -6.23
C SER A 247 18.44 -7.96 -6.23
N PRO A 248 17.38 -8.41 -6.92
CA PRO A 248 16.37 -7.57 -7.57
C PRO A 248 15.37 -6.98 -6.57
N VAL A 249 14.80 -5.83 -6.91
CA VAL A 249 13.67 -5.21 -6.22
C VAL A 249 12.55 -5.04 -7.23
N TYR A 250 11.40 -5.68 -7.02
CA TYR A 250 10.25 -5.60 -7.92
C TYR A 250 9.29 -4.53 -7.45
N GLY A 251 8.58 -3.89 -8.38
CA GLY A 251 7.46 -3.02 -8.04
C GLY A 251 6.14 -3.64 -8.51
N GLN A 252 5.10 -3.58 -7.69
CA GLN A 252 3.72 -3.94 -8.06
C GLN A 252 3.56 -5.41 -8.54
N VAL A 253 4.13 -6.37 -7.78
CA VAL A 253 4.03 -7.82 -8.06
C VAL A 253 3.58 -8.58 -6.81
N PRO A 254 2.50 -9.38 -6.83
CA PRO A 254 1.72 -9.83 -7.99
C PRO A 254 0.81 -8.75 -8.59
N ALA A 255 0.40 -8.95 -9.84
CA ALA A 255 -0.53 -8.06 -10.53
C ALA A 255 -1.98 -8.31 -10.09
N VAL A 256 -2.80 -7.26 -10.14
CA VAL A 256 -4.24 -7.31 -9.85
C VAL A 256 -5.00 -6.62 -10.98
N ALA A 257 -6.20 -7.11 -11.30
CA ALA A 257 -7.13 -6.37 -12.14
C ALA A 257 -7.74 -5.21 -11.34
N GLY A 258 -7.45 -3.96 -11.73
CA GLY A 258 -8.22 -2.79 -11.28
C GLY A 258 -7.79 -2.08 -9.99
N THR A 259 -6.58 -2.30 -9.45
CA THR A 259 -6.11 -1.54 -8.26
C THR A 259 -5.87 -0.06 -8.55
N GLU A 260 -6.22 0.77 -7.56
CA GLU A 260 -6.13 2.22 -7.58
C GLU A 260 -4.69 2.75 -7.75
N ARG A 261 -4.60 3.90 -8.41
CA ARG A 261 -3.35 4.57 -8.77
C ARG A 261 -2.95 5.54 -7.65
N GLY A 262 -1.98 5.20 -6.82
CA GLY A 262 -1.49 6.17 -5.81
C GLY A 262 -0.48 5.66 -4.79
N VAL A 263 -0.35 4.34 -4.65
CA VAL A 263 0.56 3.68 -3.71
C VAL A 263 1.69 3.00 -4.50
N ILE A 264 2.91 3.04 -3.94
CA ILE A 264 4.06 2.36 -4.49
C ILE A 264 4.47 1.19 -3.61
N ASP A 265 4.23 0.01 -4.14
CA ASP A 265 4.55 -1.23 -3.45
C ASP A 265 5.81 -1.84 -4.05
N LEU A 266 6.77 -2.16 -3.19
CA LEU A 266 7.99 -2.86 -3.55
C LEU A 266 8.02 -4.25 -2.92
N LEU A 267 8.67 -5.18 -3.62
CA LEU A 267 8.95 -6.52 -3.14
C LEU A 267 10.45 -6.80 -3.26
N ALA A 268 11.07 -7.10 -2.13
CA ALA A 268 12.48 -7.47 -2.04
C ALA A 268 12.64 -8.81 -1.31
N ALA A 269 13.79 -9.45 -1.47
CA ALA A 269 14.19 -10.59 -0.67
C ALA A 269 15.28 -10.17 0.31
N ASP A 270 15.23 -10.69 1.53
CA ASP A 270 16.33 -10.54 2.47
C ASP A 270 17.49 -11.51 2.16
N THR A 271 18.59 -11.36 2.89
CA THR A 271 19.78 -12.20 2.75
C THR A 271 19.51 -13.68 3.04
N ARG A 272 18.47 -14.01 3.82
CA ARG A 272 18.03 -15.37 4.17
C ARG A 272 17.00 -15.96 3.19
N GLY A 273 16.50 -15.16 2.24
CA GLY A 273 15.51 -15.58 1.25
C GLY A 273 14.06 -15.35 1.68
N ARG A 274 13.81 -14.65 2.79
CA ARG A 274 12.46 -14.25 3.19
C ARG A 274 12.05 -13.00 2.42
N LEU A 275 10.82 -13.00 1.91
CA LEU A 275 10.29 -11.84 1.18
C LEU A 275 9.91 -10.71 2.13
N THR A 276 10.08 -9.49 1.65
CA THR A 276 9.70 -8.26 2.34
C THR A 276 8.90 -7.38 1.40
N VAL A 277 7.69 -7.04 1.83
CA VAL A 277 6.83 -6.05 1.21
C VAL A 277 7.17 -4.68 1.78
N LEU A 278 7.35 -3.68 0.92
CA LEU A 278 7.53 -2.29 1.34
C LEU A 278 6.43 -1.44 0.72
N GLU A 279 5.69 -0.77 1.58
CA GLU A 279 4.66 0.21 1.22
C GLU A 279 5.23 1.62 1.39
N LEU A 280 5.30 2.39 0.31
CA LEU A 280 5.91 3.73 0.33
C LEU A 280 4.85 4.82 0.22
N LYS A 281 4.89 5.80 1.12
CA LYS A 281 4.03 6.99 1.06
C LYS A 281 4.80 8.26 1.36
N ALA A 282 4.63 9.28 0.52
CA ALA A 282 5.37 10.55 0.63
C ALA A 282 4.64 11.62 1.46
N SER A 283 3.38 11.39 1.80
CA SER A 283 2.51 12.30 2.57
C SER A 283 1.55 11.49 3.44
N ALA A 284 1.04 12.08 4.52
CA ALA A 284 0.09 11.40 5.40
C ALA A 284 -1.09 10.76 4.65
N ASP A 285 -1.35 9.48 4.96
CA ASP A 285 -2.46 8.70 4.43
C ASP A 285 -3.03 7.79 5.53
N LEU A 286 -4.32 7.92 5.78
CA LEU A 286 -5.05 7.16 6.79
C LEU A 286 -5.20 5.69 6.41
N HIS A 287 -5.28 5.39 5.11
CA HIS A 287 -5.53 4.04 4.58
C HIS A 287 -4.25 3.23 4.38
N LEU A 288 -3.07 3.85 4.52
CA LEU A 288 -1.76 3.24 4.33
C LEU A 288 -1.63 1.83 4.94
N PRO A 289 -2.01 1.57 6.21
CA PRO A 289 -1.84 0.24 6.78
C PRO A 289 -2.67 -0.83 6.07
N LEU A 290 -3.93 -0.52 5.72
CA LEU A 290 -4.82 -1.49 5.08
C LEU A 290 -4.49 -1.70 3.60
N GLN A 291 -4.00 -0.67 2.90
CA GLN A 291 -3.45 -0.80 1.54
C GLN A 291 -2.24 -1.74 1.54
N ALA A 292 -1.31 -1.52 2.48
CA ALA A 292 -0.13 -2.37 2.68
C ALA A 292 -0.50 -3.82 3.03
N LEU A 293 -1.55 -4.00 3.84
CA LEU A 293 -2.10 -5.31 4.17
C LEU A 293 -2.62 -6.04 2.93
N ASP A 294 -3.34 -5.36 2.04
CA ASP A 294 -3.87 -6.01 0.83
C ASP A 294 -2.75 -6.57 -0.04
N TYR A 295 -1.67 -5.80 -0.20
CA TYR A 295 -0.52 -6.25 -0.97
C TYR A 295 0.22 -7.39 -0.27
N TRP A 296 0.40 -7.30 1.06
CA TRP A 296 0.97 -8.37 1.86
C TRP A 296 0.17 -9.68 1.75
N ILE A 297 -1.18 -9.64 1.80
CA ILE A 297 -2.05 -10.82 1.65
C ILE A 297 -1.80 -11.51 0.31
N ARG A 298 -1.67 -10.74 -0.77
CA ARG A 298 -1.39 -11.26 -2.11
C ARG A 298 -0.01 -11.90 -2.21
N VAL A 299 1.02 -11.26 -1.66
CA VAL A 299 2.37 -11.83 -1.63
C VAL A 299 2.37 -13.12 -0.79
N GLN A 300 1.77 -13.10 0.40
CA GLN A 300 1.66 -14.27 1.28
C GLN A 300 1.01 -15.46 0.56
N TRP A 301 -0.07 -15.23 -0.17
CA TRP A 301 -0.76 -16.27 -0.95
C TRP A 301 0.16 -17.01 -1.93
N HIS A 302 1.05 -16.28 -2.62
CA HIS A 302 2.01 -16.85 -3.56
C HIS A 302 3.25 -17.43 -2.88
N VAL A 303 3.67 -16.88 -1.73
CA VAL A 303 4.76 -17.43 -0.89
C VAL A 303 4.40 -18.82 -0.38
N GLU A 304 3.20 -19.00 0.17
CA GLU A 304 2.71 -20.29 0.67
C GLU A 304 2.69 -21.37 -0.42
N ARG A 305 2.52 -20.95 -1.69
CA ARG A 305 2.49 -21.84 -2.86
C ARG A 305 3.85 -22.00 -3.56
N GLY A 306 4.88 -21.28 -3.09
CA GLY A 306 6.23 -21.33 -3.67
C GLY A 306 6.31 -20.85 -5.13
N GLU A 307 5.40 -19.98 -5.58
CA GLU A 307 5.25 -19.66 -7.00
C GLU A 307 6.34 -18.71 -7.54
N PHE A 308 6.93 -17.86 -6.70
CA PHE A 308 7.91 -16.85 -7.12
C PHE A 308 9.10 -17.44 -7.87
N THR A 309 9.73 -18.48 -7.30
CA THR A 309 10.89 -19.14 -7.92
C THR A 309 10.52 -19.76 -9.27
N GLY A 310 9.40 -20.50 -9.33
CA GLY A 310 8.93 -21.14 -10.56
C GLY A 310 8.50 -20.17 -11.65
N ARG A 311 8.14 -18.93 -11.27
CA ARG A 311 7.78 -17.84 -12.19
C ARG A 311 8.96 -16.96 -12.59
N GLY A 312 10.18 -17.26 -12.14
CA GLY A 312 11.39 -16.54 -12.54
C GLY A 312 11.73 -15.29 -11.71
N TYR A 313 11.10 -15.11 -10.54
CA TYR A 313 11.45 -14.01 -9.62
C TYR A 313 12.63 -14.39 -8.73
N PHE A 314 13.42 -13.39 -8.35
CA PHE A 314 14.59 -13.52 -7.46
C PHE A 314 15.58 -14.61 -7.93
N PRO A 315 16.09 -14.55 -9.17
CA PRO A 315 17.00 -15.57 -9.69
C PRO A 315 18.25 -15.69 -8.81
N GLY A 316 18.64 -16.94 -8.50
CA GLY A 316 19.79 -17.24 -7.65
C GLY A 316 19.55 -17.05 -6.14
N VAL A 317 18.33 -16.71 -5.72
CA VAL A 317 17.96 -16.63 -4.30
C VAL A 317 17.11 -17.84 -3.92
N ALA A 318 17.52 -18.57 -2.88
CA ALA A 318 16.71 -19.63 -2.30
C ALA A 318 15.62 -19.01 -1.43
N LEU A 319 14.44 -18.78 -2.01
CA LEU A 319 13.31 -18.19 -1.29
C LEU A 319 12.73 -19.14 -0.25
N THR A 320 12.44 -18.60 0.94
CA THR A 320 11.73 -19.31 2.02
C THR A 320 10.22 -19.15 1.88
N GLN A 321 9.46 -20.02 2.55
CA GLN A 321 8.00 -19.89 2.69
C GLN A 321 7.57 -19.19 3.98
N ASP A 322 8.50 -18.54 4.68
CA ASP A 322 8.18 -17.75 5.86
C ASP A 322 7.25 -16.58 5.49
N PRO A 323 6.29 -16.19 6.35
CA PRO A 323 5.42 -15.06 6.09
C PRO A 323 6.23 -13.80 5.77
N PRO A 324 5.91 -13.01 4.73
CA PRO A 324 6.72 -11.87 4.35
C PRO A 324 6.74 -10.82 5.47
N ARG A 325 7.80 -10.04 5.56
CA ARG A 325 7.80 -8.81 6.38
C ARG A 325 6.98 -7.72 5.69
N LEU A 326 6.42 -6.79 6.45
CA LEU A 326 5.72 -5.61 5.97
C LEU A 326 6.40 -4.35 6.49
N LEU A 327 7.04 -3.58 5.61
CA LEU A 327 7.66 -2.31 5.96
C LEU A 327 6.79 -1.15 5.47
N LEU A 328 6.36 -0.28 6.37
CA LEU A 328 5.70 0.97 6.02
C LEU A 328 6.76 2.08 6.02
N VAL A 329 6.98 2.73 4.89
CA VAL A 329 8.04 3.75 4.75
C VAL A 329 7.40 5.08 4.38
N SER A 330 7.59 6.07 5.24
CA SER A 330 7.09 7.43 5.04
C SER A 330 8.07 8.43 5.64
N PRO A 331 8.09 9.70 5.20
CA PRO A 331 8.77 10.74 5.96
C PRO A 331 8.28 10.74 7.40
N ALA A 332 9.18 10.90 8.37
CA ALA A 332 8.91 10.64 9.78
C ALA A 332 7.71 11.45 10.33
N LEU A 333 7.49 12.66 9.83
CA LEU A 333 6.40 13.56 10.21
C LEU A 333 5.13 13.38 9.35
N GLU A 334 5.16 12.49 8.37
CA GLU A 334 4.09 12.23 7.41
C GLU A 334 3.42 10.86 7.66
N PHE A 335 3.64 10.23 8.81
CA PHE A 335 2.77 9.15 9.26
C PHE A 335 1.47 9.73 9.79
N HIS A 336 0.34 9.25 9.27
CA HIS A 336 -0.95 9.67 9.79
C HIS A 336 -1.15 9.12 11.22
N PRO A 337 -1.71 9.88 12.18
CA PRO A 337 -1.87 9.43 13.56
C PRO A 337 -2.67 8.12 13.71
N THR A 338 -3.57 7.82 12.76
CA THR A 338 -4.34 6.57 12.75
C THR A 338 -3.52 5.34 12.38
N THR A 339 -2.32 5.50 11.81
CA THR A 339 -1.46 4.37 11.45
C THR A 339 -1.23 3.48 12.67
N GLU A 340 -0.87 4.06 13.82
CA GLU A 340 -0.67 3.29 15.06
C GLU A 340 -1.97 2.65 15.54
N THR A 341 -3.08 3.40 15.50
CA THR A 341 -4.41 2.89 15.90
C THR A 341 -4.79 1.66 15.09
N ILE A 342 -4.63 1.69 13.77
CA ILE A 342 -5.01 0.57 12.89
C ILE A 342 -4.07 -0.63 13.09
N LEU A 343 -2.75 -0.39 13.22
CA LEU A 343 -1.77 -1.46 13.39
C LEU A 343 -1.94 -2.26 14.68
N ARG A 344 -2.54 -1.69 15.74
CA ARG A 344 -2.89 -2.43 16.98
C ARG A 344 -3.84 -3.58 16.74
N TYR A 345 -4.60 -3.54 15.66
CA TYR A 345 -5.58 -4.56 15.31
C TYR A 345 -5.03 -5.60 14.33
N PHE A 346 -3.79 -5.47 13.84
CA PHE A 346 -3.22 -6.45 12.93
C PHE A 346 -2.87 -7.73 13.68
N SER A 347 -3.05 -8.88 13.02
CA SER A 347 -2.61 -10.16 13.57
C SER A 347 -1.11 -10.13 13.86
N PRO A 348 -0.65 -10.65 15.02
CA PRO A 348 0.78 -10.72 15.34
C PRO A 348 1.58 -11.62 14.38
N ARG A 349 0.91 -12.36 13.49
CA ARG A 349 1.53 -13.13 12.41
C ARG A 349 2.09 -12.25 11.29
N ILE A 350 1.67 -10.98 11.23
CA ILE A 350 2.15 -10.02 10.23
C ILE A 350 3.30 -9.21 10.88
N PRO A 351 4.55 -9.42 10.46
CA PRO A 351 5.68 -8.70 11.02
C PRO A 351 5.75 -7.31 10.39
N VAL A 352 5.07 -6.35 11.01
CA VAL A 352 5.03 -4.96 10.56
C VAL A 352 6.12 -4.14 11.23
N GLU A 353 6.80 -3.30 10.45
CA GLU A 353 7.73 -2.29 10.94
C GLU A 353 7.47 -0.97 10.22
N ARG A 354 7.43 0.13 10.97
CA ARG A 354 7.35 1.48 10.44
C ARG A 354 8.75 2.08 10.39
N ILE A 355 9.11 2.64 9.25
CA ILE A 355 10.41 3.28 9.03
C ILE A 355 10.15 4.74 8.64
N GLY A 356 10.47 5.65 9.57
CA GLY A 356 10.43 7.09 9.34
C GLY A 356 11.71 7.56 8.67
N VAL A 357 11.62 8.18 7.50
CA VAL A 357 12.77 8.81 6.81
C VAL A 357 12.80 10.32 7.02
N ALA A 358 13.97 10.94 6.82
CA ALA A 358 14.13 12.38 7.03
C ALA A 358 13.23 13.20 6.10
N ALA A 359 12.80 14.40 6.53
CA ALA A 359 11.92 15.26 5.72
C ALA A 359 12.56 15.69 4.38
N ASP A 360 13.89 15.73 4.33
CA ASP A 360 14.69 16.00 3.13
C ASP A 360 15.02 14.74 2.30
N TRP A 361 14.21 13.68 2.42
CA TRP A 361 14.39 12.39 1.74
C TRP A 361 14.64 12.46 0.22
N ARG A 362 14.18 13.53 -0.45
CA ARG A 362 14.46 13.79 -1.88
C ARG A 362 15.94 14.01 -2.18
N ARG A 363 16.71 14.48 -1.19
CA ARG A 363 18.16 14.66 -1.24
C ARG A 363 18.88 13.41 -0.80
N ASP A 364 18.52 12.88 0.36
CA ASP A 364 19.18 11.72 0.95
C ASP A 364 18.22 10.87 1.78
N LEU A 365 18.23 9.55 1.56
CA LEU A 365 17.36 8.62 2.26
C LEU A 365 18.00 8.23 3.61
N ARG A 366 17.73 9.04 4.63
CA ARG A 366 18.20 8.79 5.99
C ARG A 366 17.07 8.30 6.88
N VAL A 367 17.27 7.16 7.52
CA VAL A 367 16.34 6.62 8.52
C VAL A 367 16.44 7.45 9.81
N MET A 368 15.29 7.95 10.28
CA MET A 368 15.14 8.71 11.52
C MET A 368 14.70 7.83 12.67
N PHE A 369 13.79 6.90 12.42
CA PHE A 369 13.33 5.94 13.42
C PHE A 369 12.89 4.61 12.77
N ARG A 370 12.81 3.59 13.61
CA ARG A 370 12.12 2.31 13.35
C ARG A 370 11.20 2.00 14.52
N ALA A 371 10.01 1.50 14.25
CA ALA A 371 9.07 1.07 15.28
C ALA A 371 8.32 -0.19 14.85
N LEU A 372 8.19 -1.18 15.74
CA LEU A 372 7.45 -2.41 15.43
C LEU A 372 5.94 -2.17 15.54
N GLY A 373 5.18 -2.53 14.51
CA GLY A 373 3.73 -2.37 14.48
C GLY A 373 3.26 -1.00 14.99
N ALA A 374 2.53 -1.02 16.10
CA ALA A 374 1.96 0.16 16.76
C ALA A 374 2.77 0.70 17.95
N GLU A 375 3.98 0.18 18.21
CA GLU A 375 4.87 0.69 19.25
C GLU A 375 5.28 2.13 18.95
N THR A 376 5.48 2.97 19.97
CA THR A 376 5.98 4.33 19.76
C THR A 376 7.45 4.28 19.34
N PRO A 377 7.90 5.16 18.42
CA PRO A 377 9.33 5.25 18.09
C PRO A 377 10.14 5.68 19.32
N ASP A 378 11.25 4.99 19.58
CA ASP A 378 12.21 5.32 20.65
C ASP A 378 12.97 6.63 20.39
#